data_AF-A0A820LCD8-F1
#
_entry.id   AF-A0A820LCD8-F1
#
_cell.length_a   1.000
_cell.length_b   1.000
_cell.length_c   1.000
_cell.angle_alpha   90.00
_cell.angle_beta   90.00
_cell.angle_gamma   90.00
#
_symmetry.space_group_name_H-M   'P 1'
#
loop_
_entity.id
_entity.type
_entity.pdbx_description
1 polymer ?
#
loop_
_entity_poly.entity_id
_entity_poly.type
_entity_poly.pdbx_seq_one_letter_code
_entity_poly.pdbx_strand_id
1 'polypeptide(L)'
;SKPFHIVFIELLEKNYYLTLVQNIYNRSKTINQMIKPSDRCKHINEIFNDSIAESNLTRRIKYYHLPCQMPSLNLSCFYDDIHLCLCYNHYKQRLANCFEFDHNMIFNCFGRSLCQNGGDCFQDALDCPTRSICVCRSCYFGTQCQFSTSGFGLSLDAILGYHIVPNVNIKYQPVIVILSLILSILFIIAGFVNGILAIITFKNKTVRDVGCGLYLLGSSITTLLIMILFGLKCWILIFSQMS
;
A
#
# COMPACT_ATOMS: atom_id res chain seq x y z
N SER A 1 5.20 12.49 12.24
CA SER A 1 3.82 12.22 11.80
C SER A 1 2.94 13.23 12.48
N LYS A 2 2.26 14.08 11.71
CA LYS A 2 1.25 14.97 12.28
C LYS A 2 0.05 14.12 12.74
N PRO A 3 -0.59 14.45 13.87
CA PRO A 3 -1.83 13.78 14.25
C PRO A 3 -2.91 14.08 13.20
N PHE A 4 -3.71 13.08 12.88
CA PHE A 4 -4.89 13.26 12.05
C PHE A 4 -6.11 12.80 12.83
N HIS A 5 -7.23 13.47 12.66
CA HIS A 5 -8.46 13.18 13.40
C HIS A 5 -9.59 12.72 12.49
N ILE A 6 -9.53 13.05 11.20
CA ILE A 6 -10.57 12.79 10.24
C ILE A 6 -9.92 12.25 8.97
N VAL A 7 -10.54 11.26 8.33
CA VAL A 7 -10.12 10.72 7.05
C VAL A 7 -11.32 10.67 6.11
N PHE A 8 -11.17 11.34 4.97
CA PHE A 8 -12.05 11.19 3.83
C PHE A 8 -11.31 10.43 2.73
N ILE A 9 -12.05 9.61 2.00
CA ILE A 9 -11.54 8.92 0.81
C ILE A 9 -12.35 9.39 -0.38
N GLU A 10 -11.65 9.88 -1.39
CA GLU A 10 -12.21 10.15 -2.71
C GLU A 10 -12.13 8.87 -3.56
N LEU A 11 -13.26 8.43 -4.09
CA LEU A 11 -13.35 7.36 -5.08
C LEU A 11 -13.79 7.95 -6.43
N LEU A 12 -14.20 7.08 -7.36
CA LEU A 12 -14.62 7.45 -8.72
C LEU A 12 -15.56 8.68 -8.73
N GLU A 13 -15.32 9.58 -9.69
CA GLU A 13 -16.16 10.75 -9.98
C GLU A 13 -16.33 11.74 -8.80
N LYS A 14 -15.27 11.98 -8.02
CA LYS A 14 -15.29 12.90 -6.86
C LYS A 14 -16.32 12.53 -5.79
N ASN A 15 -16.63 11.25 -5.66
CA ASN A 15 -17.48 10.77 -4.57
C ASN A 15 -16.64 10.63 -3.29
N TYR A 16 -16.98 11.42 -2.27
CA TYR A 16 -16.31 11.40 -0.96
C TYR A 16 -16.99 10.43 0.01
N TYR A 17 -16.17 9.73 0.78
CA TYR A 17 -16.60 8.82 1.84
C TYR A 17 -15.91 9.17 3.15
N LEU A 18 -16.70 9.35 4.20
CA LEU A 18 -16.17 9.53 5.55
C LEU A 18 -15.82 8.16 6.13
N THR A 19 -14.54 7.86 6.21
CA THR A 19 -14.10 6.59 6.79
C THR A 19 -13.87 6.75 8.28
N LEU A 20 -12.97 7.64 8.69
CA LEU A 20 -12.57 7.73 10.09
C LEU A 20 -12.88 9.09 10.69
N VAL A 21 -13.44 9.08 11.90
CA VAL A 21 -13.43 10.22 12.83
C VAL A 21 -12.92 9.72 14.18
N GLN A 22 -11.84 10.32 14.67
CA GLN A 22 -11.25 9.98 15.98
C GLN A 22 -11.02 11.23 16.83
N ASN A 23 -11.61 11.23 18.02
CA ASN A 23 -11.43 12.32 18.98
C ASN A 23 -10.03 12.31 19.59
N ILE A 24 -9.46 11.12 19.81
CA ILE A 24 -8.13 10.94 20.39
C ILE A 24 -7.27 10.19 19.38
N TYR A 25 -6.23 10.85 18.87
CA TYR A 25 -5.27 10.25 17.96
C TYR A 25 -4.36 9.27 18.71
N ASN A 26 -4.29 8.02 18.24
CA ASN A 26 -3.35 7.02 18.75
C ASN A 26 -2.41 6.53 17.63
N ARG A 27 -1.12 6.86 17.76
CA ARG A 27 -0.10 6.61 16.74
C ARG A 27 0.13 5.13 16.43
N SER A 28 -0.07 4.24 17.40
CA SER A 28 0.22 2.80 17.25
C SER A 28 -0.99 1.96 16.86
N LYS A 29 -2.17 2.57 16.69
CA LYS A 29 -3.39 1.84 16.37
C LYS A 29 -3.46 1.55 14.87
N THR A 30 -3.43 0.28 14.49
CA THR A 30 -3.79 -0.15 13.13
C THR A 30 -5.31 -0.02 12.96
N ILE A 31 -5.74 0.71 11.93
CA ILE A 31 -7.15 0.97 11.65
C ILE A 31 -7.53 0.17 10.41
N ASN A 32 -8.36 -0.86 10.62
CA ASN A 32 -8.96 -1.64 9.53
C ASN A 32 -10.41 -1.23 9.39
N GLN A 33 -10.79 -0.67 8.24
CA GLN A 33 -12.15 -0.21 8.01
C GLN A 33 -12.64 -0.60 6.62
N MET A 34 -13.87 -1.09 6.54
CA MET A 34 -14.56 -1.42 5.30
C MET A 34 -15.50 -0.26 4.96
N ILE A 35 -15.33 0.33 3.78
CA ILE A 35 -16.15 1.44 3.28
C ILE A 35 -17.52 0.90 2.88
N LYS A 36 -18.59 1.48 3.44
CA LYS A 36 -19.97 1.14 3.12
C LYS A 36 -20.64 2.25 2.31
N PRO A 37 -21.73 1.95 1.56
CA PRO A 37 -22.51 2.98 0.88
C PRO A 37 -23.08 4.05 1.81
N SER A 38 -23.36 3.71 3.07
CA SER A 38 -23.80 4.64 4.11
C SER A 38 -22.76 5.70 4.50
N ASP A 39 -21.49 5.45 4.19
CA ASP A 39 -20.38 6.32 4.56
C ASP A 39 -20.17 7.42 3.51
N ARG A 40 -20.91 7.36 2.38
CA ARG A 40 -20.86 8.35 1.31
C ARG A 40 -21.37 9.70 1.81
N CYS A 41 -20.54 10.72 1.63
CA CYS A 41 -20.95 12.11 1.80
C CYS A 41 -21.77 12.53 0.58
N LYS A 42 -22.99 13.03 0.79
CA LYS A 42 -23.84 13.51 -0.31
C LYS A 42 -23.45 14.92 -0.72
N HIS A 43 -23.63 15.25 -2.00
CA HIS A 43 -23.50 16.62 -2.46
C HIS A 43 -24.68 17.48 -1.96
N ILE A 44 -24.46 18.78 -1.74
CA ILE A 44 -25.49 19.68 -1.22
C ILE A 44 -26.73 19.77 -2.11
N ASN A 45 -26.55 19.64 -3.43
CA ASN A 45 -27.63 19.61 -4.41
C ASN A 45 -28.51 18.36 -4.32
N GLU A 46 -28.01 17.28 -3.69
CA GLU A 46 -28.81 16.07 -3.43
C GLU A 46 -29.66 16.18 -2.15
N ILE A 47 -29.41 17.21 -1.33
CA ILE A 47 -30.03 17.37 0.00
C ILE A 47 -31.01 18.54 0.01
N PHE A 48 -30.61 19.69 -0.55
CA PHE A 48 -31.44 20.89 -0.56
C PHE A 48 -32.27 21.01 -1.83
N ASN A 49 -33.40 21.72 -1.70
CA ASN A 49 -34.15 22.18 -2.87
C ASN A 49 -33.30 23.14 -3.70
N ASP A 50 -33.54 23.17 -5.01
CA ASP A 50 -32.80 23.97 -5.99
C ASP A 50 -32.67 25.44 -5.56
N SER A 51 -33.72 26.04 -5.01
CA SER A 51 -33.72 27.44 -4.55
C SER A 51 -32.71 27.75 -3.44
N ILE A 52 -32.40 26.78 -2.57
CA ILE A 52 -31.41 26.93 -1.51
C ILE A 52 -30.03 26.55 -2.05
N ALA A 53 -29.93 25.46 -2.82
CA ALA A 53 -28.70 24.98 -3.42
C ALA A 53 -28.05 26.04 -4.34
N GLU A 54 -28.85 26.71 -5.17
CA GLU A 54 -28.41 27.76 -6.09
C GLU A 54 -28.21 29.13 -5.41
N SER A 55 -28.57 29.27 -4.13
CA SER A 55 -28.40 30.53 -3.42
C SER A 55 -26.92 30.86 -3.17
N ASN A 56 -26.62 32.16 -3.02
CA ASN A 56 -25.29 32.63 -2.65
C ASN A 56 -24.81 31.95 -1.36
N LEU A 57 -23.53 31.59 -1.31
CA LEU A 57 -22.86 30.87 -0.23
C LEU A 57 -23.21 31.42 1.16
N THR A 58 -23.18 32.74 1.36
CA THR A 58 -23.48 33.38 2.66
C THR A 58 -24.89 33.08 3.16
N ARG A 59 -25.84 32.89 2.23
CA ARG A 59 -27.21 32.49 2.56
C ARG A 59 -27.28 30.98 2.78
N ARG A 60 -26.61 30.19 1.94
CA ARG A 60 -26.58 28.72 2.00
C ARG A 60 -26.04 28.20 3.33
N ILE A 61 -24.91 28.75 3.80
CA ILE A 61 -24.22 28.33 5.03
C ILE A 61 -25.14 28.41 6.26
N LYS A 62 -26.08 29.37 6.30
CA LYS A 62 -27.04 29.51 7.41
C LYS A 62 -27.92 28.26 7.59
N TYR A 63 -28.08 27.45 6.54
CA TYR A 63 -28.90 26.26 6.52
C TYR A 63 -28.11 24.97 6.73
N TYR A 64 -26.77 25.00 6.82
CA TYR A 64 -25.93 23.79 6.82
C TYR A 64 -26.14 22.88 8.03
N HIS A 65 -26.66 23.40 9.13
CA HIS A 65 -27.02 22.55 10.27
C HIS A 65 -28.32 21.75 10.05
N LEU A 66 -29.23 22.19 9.17
CA LEU A 66 -30.54 21.54 8.96
C LEU A 66 -30.42 20.10 8.44
N PRO A 67 -29.62 19.78 7.41
CA PRO A 67 -29.42 18.41 6.94
C PRO A 67 -29.05 17.42 8.03
N CYS A 68 -28.19 17.85 8.96
CA CYS A 68 -27.75 17.01 10.06
C CYS A 68 -28.87 16.77 11.09
N GLN A 69 -29.83 17.67 11.21
CA GLN A 69 -30.95 17.57 12.16
C GLN A 69 -32.10 16.71 11.62
N MET A 70 -32.18 16.49 10.31
CA MET A 70 -33.24 15.69 9.69
C MET A 70 -33.03 14.19 9.94
N PRO A 71 -33.92 13.52 10.70
CA PRO A 71 -33.74 12.11 11.05
C PRO A 71 -33.83 11.17 9.84
N SER A 72 -34.59 11.55 8.80
CA SER A 72 -34.79 10.77 7.58
C SER A 72 -33.51 10.56 6.76
N LEU A 73 -32.57 11.52 6.83
CA LEU A 73 -31.35 11.53 6.06
C LEU A 73 -30.19 10.81 6.77
N ASN A 74 -30.17 10.86 8.11
CA ASN A 74 -29.14 10.28 8.97
C ASN A 74 -27.70 10.45 8.45
N LEU A 75 -27.37 11.66 7.98
CA LEU A 75 -26.11 11.98 7.32
C LEU A 75 -24.93 12.04 8.29
N SER A 76 -23.84 11.35 7.98
CA SER A 76 -22.56 11.51 8.70
C SER A 76 -21.75 12.70 8.17
N CYS A 77 -21.84 12.97 6.86
CA CYS A 77 -21.12 14.03 6.19
C CYS A 77 -21.85 14.46 4.90
N PHE A 78 -21.51 15.64 4.41
CA PHE A 78 -21.92 16.16 3.11
C PHE A 78 -20.88 17.17 2.61
N TYR A 79 -20.97 17.60 1.37
CA TYR A 79 -20.04 18.56 0.79
C TYR A 79 -20.73 19.48 -0.22
N ASP A 80 -20.14 20.64 -0.46
CA ASP A 80 -20.50 21.57 -1.53
C ASP A 80 -19.29 21.79 -2.47
N ASP A 81 -19.29 22.86 -3.25
CA ASP A 81 -18.21 23.15 -4.20
C ASP A 81 -16.88 23.58 -3.55
N ILE A 82 -16.89 24.00 -2.27
CA ILE A 82 -15.72 24.57 -1.56
C ILE A 82 -15.57 24.07 -0.11
N HIS A 83 -16.54 23.34 0.45
CA HIS A 83 -16.57 22.88 1.82
C HIS A 83 -16.84 21.37 1.90
N LEU A 84 -16.18 20.76 2.88
CA LEU A 84 -16.52 19.44 3.38
C LEU A 84 -17.06 19.57 4.81
N CYS A 85 -18.21 18.93 5.06
CA CYS A 85 -18.96 19.08 6.29
C CYS A 85 -19.15 17.74 7.01
N LEU A 86 -18.99 17.78 8.33
CA LEU A 86 -19.23 16.68 9.25
C LEU A 86 -20.46 16.94 10.11
N CYS A 87 -21.37 15.98 10.17
CA CYS A 87 -22.49 16.02 11.11
C CYS A 87 -22.07 15.35 12.43
N TYR A 88 -22.08 16.11 13.52
CA TYR A 88 -21.74 15.61 14.86
C TYR A 88 -22.82 15.94 15.87
N ASN A 89 -22.90 15.15 16.94
CA ASN A 89 -23.86 15.37 18.01
C ASN A 89 -23.26 16.33 19.04
N HIS A 90 -23.94 17.45 19.27
CA HIS A 90 -23.58 18.44 20.27
C HIS A 90 -24.76 18.61 21.24
N TYR A 91 -24.62 18.05 22.44
CA TYR A 91 -25.71 17.92 23.42
C TYR A 91 -26.96 17.23 22.84
N LYS A 92 -28.05 17.98 22.64
CA LYS A 92 -29.33 17.49 22.11
C LYS A 92 -29.57 17.83 20.63
N GLN A 93 -28.59 18.45 19.98
CA GLN A 93 -28.70 18.89 18.59
C GLN A 93 -27.58 18.30 17.76
N ARG A 94 -27.89 17.88 16.53
CA ARG A 94 -26.89 17.45 15.57
C ARG A 94 -26.53 18.64 14.71
N LEU A 95 -25.26 19.01 14.69
CA LEU A 95 -24.75 20.20 14.01
C LEU A 95 -23.79 19.79 12.90
N ALA A 96 -23.76 20.59 11.84
CA ALA A 96 -22.71 20.54 10.83
C ALA A 96 -21.47 21.33 11.29
N ASN A 97 -20.30 20.73 11.16
CA ASN A 97 -19.00 21.41 11.21
C ASN A 97 -18.37 21.35 9.82
N CYS A 98 -18.22 22.49 9.16
CA CYS A 98 -17.75 22.60 7.80
C CYS A 98 -16.39 23.30 7.77
N PHE A 99 -15.51 22.81 6.91
CA PHE A 99 -14.20 23.40 6.66
C PHE A 99 -13.99 23.52 5.16
N GLU A 100 -13.22 24.54 4.77
CA GLU A 100 -12.86 24.76 3.37
C GLU A 100 -12.01 23.60 2.84
N PHE A 101 -12.32 23.15 1.63
CA PHE A 101 -11.66 22.06 0.98
C PHE A 101 -11.56 22.31 -0.53
N ASP A 102 -10.34 22.27 -1.05
CA ASP A 102 -10.12 22.39 -2.48
C ASP A 102 -10.33 21.03 -3.16
N HIS A 103 -11.51 20.86 -3.76
CA HIS A 103 -11.89 19.66 -4.52
C HIS A 103 -11.10 19.46 -5.83
N ASN A 104 -10.25 20.41 -6.21
CA ASN A 104 -9.36 20.34 -7.36
C ASN A 104 -7.88 20.29 -6.93
N MET A 105 -7.60 20.08 -5.65
CA MET A 105 -6.26 20.00 -5.12
C MET A 105 -5.50 18.84 -5.76
N ILE A 106 -4.39 19.16 -6.44
CA ILE A 106 -3.50 18.16 -7.04
C ILE A 106 -2.24 18.05 -6.19
N PHE A 107 -1.98 16.86 -5.67
CA PHE A 107 -0.68 16.54 -5.11
C PHE A 107 0.22 16.04 -6.26
N ASN A 108 1.18 16.85 -6.67
CA ASN A 108 2.19 16.48 -7.69
C ASN A 108 3.62 16.61 -7.17
N CYS A 109 3.78 16.77 -5.85
CA CYS A 109 5.07 16.97 -5.19
C CYS A 109 5.92 18.10 -5.80
N PHE A 110 5.27 19.21 -6.20
CA PHE A 110 5.89 20.35 -6.87
C PHE A 110 6.64 19.99 -8.15
N GLY A 111 6.20 18.94 -8.85
CA GLY A 111 6.88 18.39 -10.02
C GLY A 111 8.20 17.67 -9.69
N ARG A 112 8.55 17.51 -8.41
CA ARG A 112 9.74 16.79 -7.93
C ARG A 112 9.37 15.42 -7.36
N SER A 113 8.41 14.76 -8.00
CA SER A 113 8.02 13.40 -7.63
C SER A 113 9.20 12.45 -7.74
N LEU A 114 9.47 11.70 -6.67
CA LEU A 114 10.40 10.57 -6.68
C LEU A 114 9.70 9.28 -7.19
N CYS A 115 8.40 9.34 -7.47
CA CYS A 115 7.62 8.22 -7.96
C CYS A 115 7.94 7.96 -9.42
N GLN A 116 8.35 6.74 -9.72
CA GLN A 116 8.69 6.27 -11.05
C GLN A 116 7.45 5.69 -11.75
N ASN A 117 7.58 5.37 -13.05
CA ASN A 117 6.55 4.68 -13.84
C ASN A 117 5.17 5.35 -13.84
N GLY A 118 5.14 6.68 -13.70
CA GLY A 118 3.90 7.47 -13.69
C GLY A 118 3.06 7.27 -12.41
N GLY A 119 3.68 6.84 -11.30
CA GLY A 119 3.02 6.81 -10.00
C GLY A 119 2.65 8.20 -9.51
N ASP A 120 1.48 8.30 -8.87
CA ASP A 120 0.97 9.56 -8.33
C ASP A 120 1.64 9.86 -6.98
N CYS A 121 2.04 11.11 -6.76
CA CYS A 121 2.80 11.52 -5.59
C CYS A 121 1.94 12.34 -4.64
N PHE A 122 1.70 11.79 -3.45
CA PHE A 122 0.96 12.47 -2.39
C PHE A 122 1.93 12.95 -1.31
N GLN A 123 1.68 14.15 -0.78
CA GLN A 123 2.55 14.77 0.23
C GLN A 123 1.76 15.17 1.48
N ASP A 124 2.45 15.25 2.62
CA ASP A 124 1.82 15.51 3.92
C ASP A 124 1.41 16.97 4.15
N ALA A 125 2.02 17.92 3.44
CA ALA A 125 1.67 19.33 3.48
C ALA A 125 1.85 19.95 2.10
N LEU A 126 1.12 21.03 1.81
CA LEU A 126 1.42 21.88 0.67
C LEU A 126 2.78 22.54 0.90
N ASP A 127 2.90 23.38 1.91
CA ASP A 127 4.14 24.10 2.17
C ASP A 127 5.13 23.23 2.98
N CYS A 128 6.32 23.02 2.41
CA CYS A 128 7.42 22.25 3.00
C CYS A 128 7.02 20.81 3.41
N PRO A 129 6.74 19.93 2.42
CA PRO A 129 6.40 18.54 2.71
C PRO A 129 7.59 17.82 3.35
N THR A 130 7.33 17.11 4.44
CA THR A 130 8.35 16.29 5.12
C THR A 130 8.29 14.83 4.72
N ARG A 131 7.17 14.41 4.14
CA ARG A 131 6.91 13.04 3.72
C ARG A 131 6.10 13.03 2.43
N SER A 132 6.47 12.13 1.53
CA SER A 132 5.66 11.79 0.36
C SER A 132 5.43 10.29 0.30
N ILE A 133 4.35 9.91 -0.38
CA ILE A 133 4.02 8.52 -0.67
C ILE A 133 3.68 8.41 -2.16
N CYS A 134 4.12 7.32 -2.77
CA CYS A 134 3.82 7.01 -4.16
C CYS A 134 2.65 6.03 -4.23
N VAL A 135 1.61 6.41 -4.97
CA VAL A 135 0.51 5.52 -5.34
C VAL A 135 0.80 4.97 -6.72
N CYS A 136 1.08 3.67 -6.78
CA CYS A 136 1.51 3.03 -8.01
C CYS A 136 0.34 2.73 -8.93
N ARG A 137 0.57 2.90 -10.24
CA ARG A 137 -0.35 2.42 -11.28
C ARG A 137 -0.42 0.90 -11.26
N SER A 138 -1.46 0.37 -11.89
CA SER A 138 -1.61 -1.07 -12.11
C SER A 138 -0.33 -1.68 -12.69
N CYS A 139 0.07 -2.84 -12.16
CA CYS A 139 1.29 -3.56 -12.56
C CYS A 139 2.62 -2.89 -12.16
N TYR A 140 2.62 -1.94 -11.23
CA TYR A 140 3.84 -1.38 -10.63
C TYR A 140 3.79 -1.46 -9.10
N PHE A 141 4.96 -1.61 -8.47
CA PHE A 141 5.08 -1.73 -7.02
C PHE A 141 6.45 -1.27 -6.50
N GLY A 142 6.59 -1.26 -5.18
CA GLY A 142 7.75 -0.72 -4.46
C GLY A 142 7.49 0.68 -3.92
N THR A 143 8.38 1.15 -3.05
CA THR A 143 8.27 2.45 -2.35
C THR A 143 8.22 3.66 -3.29
N GLN A 144 8.79 3.53 -4.49
CA GLN A 144 8.79 4.55 -5.54
C GLN A 144 8.09 4.06 -6.81
N CYS A 145 7.32 2.97 -6.77
CA CYS A 145 6.74 2.33 -7.95
C CYS A 145 7.79 1.92 -9.01
N GLN A 146 9.01 1.64 -8.57
CA GLN A 146 10.16 1.37 -9.44
C GLN A 146 10.11 0.00 -10.11
N PHE A 147 9.39 -0.96 -9.54
CA PHE A 147 9.30 -2.32 -10.07
C PHE A 147 8.02 -2.50 -10.88
N SER A 148 8.06 -3.32 -11.92
CA SER A 148 6.91 -3.64 -12.77
C SER A 148 6.65 -5.14 -12.82
N THR A 149 5.37 -5.51 -12.85
CA THR A 149 4.90 -6.89 -13.09
C THR A 149 4.48 -7.11 -14.56
N SER A 150 4.71 -6.13 -15.45
CA SER A 150 4.32 -6.20 -16.86
C SER A 150 5.19 -7.15 -17.72
N GLY A 151 6.35 -7.55 -17.21
CA GLY A 151 7.16 -8.62 -17.79
C GLY A 151 6.79 -9.98 -17.20
N PHE A 152 6.63 -11.00 -18.04
CA PHE A 152 6.57 -12.41 -17.60
C PHE A 152 7.95 -12.87 -17.11
N GLY A 153 8.39 -12.35 -15.96
CA GLY A 153 9.54 -12.87 -15.24
C GLY A 153 9.08 -14.05 -14.39
N LEU A 154 9.39 -15.27 -14.81
CA LEU A 154 9.34 -16.46 -13.92
C LEU A 154 10.49 -16.44 -12.89
N SER A 155 10.87 -15.25 -12.43
CA SER A 155 11.90 -15.05 -11.42
C SER A 155 11.24 -14.93 -10.05
N LEU A 156 11.94 -15.43 -9.03
CA LEU A 156 11.50 -15.36 -7.64
C LEU A 156 11.24 -13.91 -7.21
N ASP A 157 11.99 -12.94 -7.73
CA ASP A 157 11.83 -11.51 -7.42
C ASP A 157 10.50 -10.94 -7.94
N ALA A 158 10.06 -11.38 -9.13
CA ALA A 158 8.82 -10.91 -9.73
C ALA A 158 7.60 -11.50 -9.03
N ILE A 159 7.66 -12.80 -8.68
CA ILE A 159 6.57 -13.49 -7.99
C ILE A 159 6.47 -13.04 -6.54
N LEU A 160 7.61 -12.95 -5.85
CA LEU A 160 7.64 -12.73 -4.41
C LEU A 160 7.70 -11.25 -4.02
N GLY A 161 8.38 -10.41 -4.82
CA GLY A 161 8.63 -9.01 -4.49
C GLY A 161 7.35 -8.21 -4.25
N TYR A 162 6.29 -8.43 -5.03
CA TYR A 162 5.00 -7.76 -4.86
C TYR A 162 4.32 -8.09 -3.53
N HIS A 163 4.57 -9.29 -2.99
CA HIS A 163 3.96 -9.75 -1.75
C HIS A 163 4.76 -9.36 -0.50
N ILE A 164 6.00 -8.87 -0.64
CA ILE A 164 6.80 -8.44 0.51
C ILE A 164 6.35 -7.04 0.92
N VAL A 165 5.92 -6.92 2.17
CA VAL A 165 5.55 -5.64 2.76
C VAL A 165 6.80 -4.96 3.32
N PRO A 166 7.10 -3.71 2.97
CA PRO A 166 8.28 -3.01 3.47
C PRO A 166 8.15 -2.65 4.96
N ASN A 167 9.29 -2.51 5.66
CA ASN A 167 9.36 -2.05 7.06
C ASN A 167 8.58 -2.89 8.09
N VAL A 168 8.25 -4.15 7.79
CA VAL A 168 7.67 -5.08 8.77
C VAL A 168 8.57 -6.30 8.96
N ASN A 169 8.66 -6.78 10.21
CA ASN A 169 9.43 -7.98 10.53
C ASN A 169 8.91 -9.20 9.78
N ILE A 170 9.80 -10.15 9.48
CA ILE A 170 9.50 -11.39 8.73
C ILE A 170 8.30 -12.16 9.32
N LYS A 171 8.12 -12.13 10.64
CA LYS A 171 7.01 -12.81 11.33
C LYS A 171 5.61 -12.26 10.98
N TYR A 172 5.53 -11.03 10.50
CA TYR A 172 4.28 -10.35 10.14
C TYR A 172 4.10 -10.19 8.63
N GLN A 173 4.99 -10.78 7.82
CA GLN A 173 4.84 -10.87 6.38
C GLN A 173 3.66 -11.79 6.02
N PRO A 174 3.04 -11.64 4.83
CA PRO A 174 1.95 -12.50 4.42
C PRO A 174 2.40 -13.97 4.31
N VAL A 175 1.44 -14.89 4.50
CA VAL A 175 1.67 -16.35 4.55
C VAL A 175 2.40 -16.86 3.30
N ILE A 176 2.12 -16.28 2.13
CA ILE A 176 2.77 -16.61 0.86
C ILE A 176 4.30 -16.41 0.96
N VAL A 177 4.74 -15.30 1.56
CA VAL A 177 6.16 -14.96 1.72
C VAL A 177 6.85 -15.90 2.71
N ILE A 178 6.19 -16.17 3.83
CA ILE A 178 6.73 -17.08 4.85
C ILE A 178 6.91 -18.49 4.26
N LEU A 179 5.90 -19.00 3.55
CA LEU A 179 5.94 -20.34 2.97
C LEU A 179 7.00 -20.48 1.87
N SER A 180 7.12 -19.48 0.98
CA SER A 180 8.16 -19.48 -0.05
C SER A 180 9.57 -19.40 0.55
N LEU A 181 9.75 -18.62 1.63
CA LEU A 181 11.05 -18.53 2.32
C LEU A 181 11.42 -19.88 2.95
N ILE A 182 10.48 -20.55 3.63
CA ILE A 182 10.71 -21.88 4.21
C ILE A 182 11.11 -22.89 3.11
N LEU A 183 10.37 -22.92 2.00
CA LEU A 183 10.69 -23.81 0.87
C LEU A 183 12.06 -23.49 0.28
N SER A 184 12.41 -22.22 0.10
CA SER A 184 13.71 -21.82 -0.44
C SER A 184 14.87 -22.26 0.46
N ILE A 185 14.72 -22.16 1.79
CA ILE A 185 15.71 -22.62 2.77
C ILE A 185 15.86 -24.14 2.71
N LEU A 186 14.76 -24.89 2.61
CA LEU A 186 14.81 -26.35 2.45
C LEU A 186 15.54 -26.78 1.18
N PHE A 187 15.26 -26.12 0.05
CA PHE A 187 15.97 -26.38 -1.21
C PHE A 187 17.47 -26.08 -1.10
N ILE A 188 17.84 -24.97 -0.45
CA ILE A 188 19.25 -24.61 -0.21
C ILE A 188 19.95 -25.69 0.62
N ILE A 189 19.37 -26.10 1.75
CA ILE A 189 19.96 -27.11 2.63
C ILE A 189 20.12 -28.45 1.90
N ALA A 190 19.06 -28.94 1.23
CA ALA A 190 19.11 -30.19 0.50
C ALA A 190 20.13 -30.16 -0.64
N GLY A 191 20.19 -29.05 -1.39
CA GLY A 191 21.16 -28.84 -2.46
C GLY A 191 22.61 -28.82 -1.96
N PHE A 192 22.87 -28.16 -0.83
CA PHE A 192 24.20 -28.14 -0.22
C PHE A 192 24.64 -29.51 0.28
N VAL A 193 23.77 -30.23 1.00
CA VAL A 193 24.08 -31.59 1.50
C VAL A 193 24.38 -32.53 0.34
N ASN A 194 23.54 -32.53 -0.70
CA ASN A 194 23.76 -33.36 -1.89
C ASN A 194 25.05 -32.99 -2.63
N GLY A 195 25.31 -31.69 -2.82
CA GLY A 195 26.53 -31.20 -3.47
C GLY A 195 27.81 -31.61 -2.72
N ILE A 196 27.83 -31.46 -1.39
CA ILE A 196 28.98 -31.84 -0.56
C ILE A 196 29.19 -33.36 -0.58
N LEU A 197 28.13 -34.16 -0.40
CA LEU A 197 28.22 -35.62 -0.45
C LEU A 197 28.74 -36.09 -1.82
N ALA A 198 28.21 -35.55 -2.91
CA ALA A 198 28.66 -35.87 -4.25
C ALA A 198 30.14 -35.52 -4.47
N ILE A 199 30.61 -34.36 -4.01
CA ILE A 199 32.04 -34.01 -4.09
C ILE A 199 32.90 -35.01 -3.33
N ILE A 200 32.51 -35.39 -2.11
CA ILE A 200 33.25 -36.37 -1.31
C ILE A 200 33.34 -37.71 -2.05
N THR A 201 32.22 -38.19 -2.60
CA THR A 201 32.16 -39.47 -3.32
C THR A 201 32.99 -39.46 -4.61
N PHE A 202 32.87 -38.43 -5.43
CA PHE A 202 33.51 -38.37 -6.76
C PHE A 202 34.95 -37.85 -6.72
N LYS A 203 35.43 -37.34 -5.58
CA LYS A 203 36.84 -36.99 -5.36
C LYS A 203 37.73 -38.22 -5.18
N ASN A 204 37.16 -39.41 -4.97
CA ASN A 204 37.92 -40.65 -4.82
C ASN A 204 38.66 -41.01 -6.14
N LYS A 205 39.93 -41.43 -6.04
CA LYS A 205 40.79 -41.72 -7.20
C LYS A 205 40.21 -42.82 -8.09
N THR A 206 39.67 -43.89 -7.48
CA THR A 206 39.13 -45.05 -8.22
C THR A 206 37.95 -44.72 -9.12
N VAL A 207 37.15 -43.71 -8.74
CA VAL A 207 35.94 -43.30 -9.48
C VAL A 207 36.30 -42.34 -10.62
N ARG A 208 37.47 -41.69 -10.53
CA ARG A 208 37.95 -40.70 -11.49
C ARG A 208 38.69 -41.30 -12.68
N ASP A 209 38.96 -42.61 -12.65
CA ASP A 209 39.58 -43.35 -13.75
C ASP A 209 38.63 -43.49 -14.96
N VAL A 210 37.32 -43.33 -14.73
CA VAL A 210 36.28 -43.33 -15.77
C VAL A 210 35.85 -41.88 -16.04
N GLY A 211 35.74 -41.48 -17.32
CA GLY A 211 35.34 -40.12 -17.71
C GLY A 211 34.01 -39.64 -17.10
N CYS A 212 33.11 -40.56 -16.77
CA CYS A 212 31.86 -40.28 -16.05
C CYS A 212 32.09 -39.69 -14.65
N GLY A 213 33.12 -40.13 -13.91
CA GLY A 213 33.43 -39.61 -12.58
C GLY A 213 33.91 -38.14 -12.60
N LEU A 214 34.70 -37.77 -13.62
CA LEU A 214 35.09 -36.38 -13.87
C LEU A 214 33.89 -35.49 -14.20
N TYR A 215 32.95 -35.98 -15.02
CA TYR A 215 31.71 -35.26 -15.33
C TYR A 215 30.85 -35.02 -14.08
N LEU A 216 30.64 -36.05 -13.25
CA LEU A 216 29.84 -35.95 -12.02
C LEU A 216 30.48 -35.04 -10.97
N LEU A 217 31.82 -35.02 -10.90
CA LEU A 217 32.55 -34.07 -10.06
C LEU A 217 32.39 -32.62 -10.55
N GLY A 218 32.48 -32.39 -11.87
CA GLY A 218 32.19 -31.08 -12.45
C GLY A 218 30.74 -30.65 -12.17
N SER A 219 29.79 -31.56 -12.38
CA SER A 219 28.37 -31.31 -12.11
C SER A 219 28.12 -30.94 -10.65
N SER A 220 28.72 -31.64 -9.68
CA SER A 220 28.54 -31.33 -8.25
C SER A 220 29.14 -29.98 -7.83
N ILE A 221 30.22 -29.54 -8.47
CA ILE A 221 30.76 -28.18 -8.28
C ILE A 221 29.79 -27.14 -8.86
N THR A 222 29.24 -27.38 -10.06
CA THR A 222 28.27 -26.45 -10.67
C THR A 222 26.99 -26.35 -9.85
N THR A 223 26.48 -27.44 -9.29
CA THR A 223 25.28 -27.40 -8.45
C THR A 223 25.53 -26.60 -7.17
N LEU A 224 26.68 -26.76 -6.50
CA LEU A 224 27.02 -25.92 -5.35
C LEU A 224 27.10 -24.44 -5.70
N LEU A 225 27.72 -24.08 -6.83
CA LEU A 225 27.75 -22.69 -7.29
C LEU A 225 26.35 -22.13 -7.55
N ILE A 226 25.47 -22.90 -8.19
CA ILE A 226 24.08 -22.51 -8.43
C ILE A 226 23.34 -22.29 -7.09
N MET A 227 23.51 -23.17 -6.11
CA MET A 227 22.87 -23.01 -4.79
C MET A 227 23.39 -21.77 -4.03
N ILE A 228 24.68 -21.45 -4.15
CA ILE A 228 25.26 -20.22 -3.59
C ILE A 228 24.64 -18.98 -4.25
N LEU A 229 24.60 -18.94 -5.58
CA LEU A 229 24.02 -17.82 -6.33
C LEU A 229 22.53 -17.63 -6.02
N PHE A 230 21.77 -18.72 -5.92
CA PHE A 230 20.37 -18.69 -5.54
C PHE A 230 20.18 -18.13 -4.12
N GLY A 231 20.98 -18.58 -3.15
CA GLY A 231 20.94 -18.07 -1.78
C GLY A 231 21.28 -16.59 -1.68
N LEU A 232 22.34 -16.14 -2.37
CA LEU A 232 22.71 -14.72 -2.45
C LEU A 232 21.57 -13.88 -3.04
N LYS A 233 20.94 -14.36 -4.11
CA LYS A 233 19.82 -13.67 -4.75
C LYS A 233 18.63 -13.51 -3.81
N CYS A 234 18.23 -14.57 -3.11
CA CYS A 234 17.17 -14.51 -2.10
C CYS A 234 17.52 -13.52 -0.97
N TRP A 235 18.77 -13.51 -0.51
CA TRP A 235 19.22 -12.57 0.52
C TRP A 235 19.11 -11.12 0.06
N ILE A 236 19.58 -10.81 -1.16
CA ILE A 236 19.51 -9.48 -1.75
C ILE A 236 18.05 -9.02 -1.87
N LEU A 237 17.15 -9.90 -2.31
CA LEU A 237 15.72 -9.60 -2.42
C LEU A 237 15.12 -9.20 -1.07
N ILE A 238 15.38 -9.99 -0.02
CA ILE A 238 14.86 -9.70 1.34
C ILE A 238 15.43 -8.37 1.84
N PHE A 239 16.74 -8.15 1.71
CA PHE A 239 17.37 -6.93 2.19
C PHE A 239 16.86 -5.68 1.45
N SER A 240 16.68 -5.78 0.14
CA SER A 240 16.20 -4.67 -0.69
C SER A 240 14.74 -4.32 -0.43
N GLN A 241 13.90 -5.28 -0.05
CA GLN A 241 12.45 -5.05 0.15
C GLN A 241 12.08 -4.79 1.61
N MET A 242 12.90 -5.23 2.56
CA MET A 242 12.68 -4.99 3.98
C MET A 242 13.30 -3.68 4.49
N SER A 243 14.29 -3.12 3.78
CA SER A 243 14.82 -1.77 4.01
C SER A 243 13.88 -0.69 3.48
#